data_AF-A0A1S2ZF19-F1
#
_entry.id   AF-A0A1S2ZF19-F1
#
_cell.length_a   1.000
_cell.length_b   1.000
_cell.length_c   1.000
_cell.angle_alpha   90.00
_cell.angle_beta   90.00
_cell.angle_gamma   90.00
#
_symmetry.space_group_name_H-M   'P 1'
#
loop_
_entity.id
_entity.type
_entity.pdbx_description
1 polymer ?
#
loop_
_entity_poly.entity_id
_entity_poly.type
_entity_poly.pdbx_seq_one_letter_code
_entity_poly.pdbx_strand_id
1 'polypeptide(L)'
;MRCMPGSLTSLSGPPENHRPGGPRGAGRMAEGKSGGAAGLFAKQVQKKFSRAQEKVLQKLGKAVETKDERFEQSANNFYHQQLYKTESFLSVMHESSKRVSETLQEIYSSEWEGHEELEAIVGNNDLLWEDYEEKLADQALRTMENYVAQFSEIKERIAKRGRKLVDYDSARHHLEAVQNAKKKDEAKTAKAEEEFNKAQTVFEDLNQELLEELPVLYN
;
A
#
# COMPACT_ATOMS: atom_id res chain seq x y z
N MET A 1 -28.76 99.71 -14.14
CA MET A 1 -27.32 99.58 -13.81
C MET A 1 -26.88 98.21 -14.30
N ARG A 2 -26.27 98.13 -15.50
CA ARG A 2 -24.81 97.92 -15.73
C ARG A 2 -24.33 96.64 -15.01
N CYS A 3 -23.92 95.54 -15.66
CA CYS A 3 -23.10 95.37 -16.86
C CYS A 3 -23.38 94.04 -17.61
N MET A 4 -23.29 94.08 -18.94
CA MET A 4 -22.89 92.97 -19.86
C MET A 4 -21.33 93.00 -19.98
N PRO A 5 -20.58 92.25 -20.84
CA PRO A 5 -20.93 91.29 -21.92
C PRO A 5 -19.93 90.09 -22.11
N GLY A 6 -20.15 89.31 -23.19
CA GLY A 6 -19.11 88.56 -23.94
C GLY A 6 -19.31 87.04 -23.92
N SER A 7 -19.88 86.33 -24.91
CA SER A 7 -19.70 86.29 -26.38
C SER A 7 -18.31 85.82 -26.85
N LEU A 8 -18.29 84.66 -27.55
CA LEU A 8 -17.50 84.25 -28.74
C LEU A 8 -17.60 82.71 -28.84
N THR A 9 -18.51 82.13 -29.65
CA THR A 9 -18.39 81.79 -31.10
C THR A 9 -17.29 80.79 -31.47
N SER A 10 -17.71 79.59 -31.91
CA SER A 10 -17.25 78.83 -33.10
C SER A 10 -17.92 77.45 -33.03
N LEU A 11 -19.07 77.17 -33.68
CA LEU A 11 -19.35 76.90 -35.11
C LEU A 11 -18.60 75.71 -35.74
N SER A 12 -19.40 74.72 -36.18
CA SER A 12 -19.23 73.87 -37.39
C SER A 12 -18.14 72.79 -37.35
N GLY A 13 -18.37 71.49 -37.62
CA GLY A 13 -19.39 70.79 -38.42
C GLY A 13 -19.20 69.25 -38.32
N PRO A 14 -19.71 68.42 -39.25
CA PRO A 14 -20.61 67.29 -38.95
C PRO A 14 -19.99 65.89 -39.20
N PRO A 15 -20.78 64.86 -39.56
CA PRO A 15 -21.29 63.80 -38.69
C PRO A 15 -20.60 62.44 -38.95
N GLU A 16 -20.86 61.40 -38.15
CA GLU A 16 -21.23 60.06 -38.66
C GLU A 16 -21.24 58.98 -37.58
N ASN A 17 -22.18 58.06 -37.79
CA ASN A 17 -22.41 56.80 -37.10
C ASN A 17 -21.15 55.91 -36.99
N HIS A 18 -21.04 55.16 -35.89
CA HIS A 18 -21.06 53.68 -35.85
C HIS A 18 -20.57 53.21 -34.47
N ARG A 19 -21.46 52.67 -33.64
CA ARG A 19 -21.12 51.86 -32.45
C ARG A 19 -21.64 50.44 -32.67
N PRO A 20 -20.79 49.41 -32.66
CA PRO A 20 -21.19 48.07 -32.33
C PRO A 20 -20.80 47.79 -30.87
N GLY A 21 -21.77 47.46 -30.01
CA GLY A 21 -21.52 47.15 -28.61
C GLY A 21 -22.56 46.18 -28.07
N GLY A 22 -22.30 44.89 -28.28
CA GLY A 22 -23.06 43.77 -27.72
C GLY A 22 -23.00 43.67 -26.18
N PRO A 23 -23.73 42.72 -25.59
CA PRO A 23 -24.40 42.88 -24.31
C PRO A 23 -23.50 42.70 -23.08
N ARG A 24 -23.80 43.48 -22.04
CA ARG A 24 -23.27 43.31 -20.68
C ARG A 24 -23.99 42.16 -19.97
N GLY A 25 -23.18 41.24 -19.45
CA GLY A 25 -23.34 40.68 -18.10
C GLY A 25 -24.30 39.50 -17.93
N ALA A 26 -23.73 38.29 -17.82
CA ALA A 26 -23.94 37.34 -16.70
C ALA A 26 -23.46 35.94 -17.10
N GLY A 27 -22.14 35.72 -17.12
CA GLY A 27 -21.56 34.38 -17.19
C GLY A 27 -20.99 34.02 -15.83
N ARG A 28 -21.74 33.27 -15.00
CA ARG A 28 -21.16 32.54 -13.86
C ARG A 28 -20.13 31.57 -14.42
N MET A 29 -18.85 31.76 -14.10
CA MET A 29 -17.89 30.67 -14.22
C MET A 29 -18.22 29.66 -13.13
N ALA A 30 -18.83 28.55 -13.52
CA ALA A 30 -18.92 27.37 -12.68
C ALA A 30 -17.51 26.80 -12.52
N GLU A 31 -16.99 26.85 -11.30
CA GLU A 31 -15.89 26.00 -10.88
C GLU A 31 -16.31 24.53 -11.07
N GLY A 32 -15.85 23.93 -12.17
CA GLY A 32 -16.01 22.51 -12.47
C GLY A 32 -15.12 21.68 -11.56
N LYS A 33 -15.53 21.51 -10.31
CA LYS A 33 -14.98 20.56 -9.33
C LYS A 33 -15.42 19.14 -9.72
N SER A 34 -14.88 18.59 -10.81
CA SER A 34 -15.17 17.22 -11.27
C SER A 34 -13.91 16.36 -11.26
N GLY A 35 -13.46 15.98 -10.07
CA GLY A 35 -12.25 15.15 -9.89
C GLY A 35 -12.36 14.03 -8.86
N GLY A 36 -13.58 13.68 -8.43
CA GLY A 36 -13.80 12.93 -7.17
C GLY A 36 -13.52 11.43 -7.17
N ALA A 37 -13.48 10.73 -8.31
CA ALA A 37 -13.25 9.27 -8.32
C ALA A 37 -12.46 8.79 -9.54
N ALA A 38 -12.84 9.23 -10.75
CA ALA A 38 -12.13 8.90 -11.98
C ALA A 38 -10.68 9.43 -12.00
N GLY A 39 -10.44 10.62 -11.42
CA GLY A 39 -9.10 11.19 -11.28
C GLY A 39 -8.20 10.45 -10.30
N LEU A 40 -8.78 9.86 -9.24
CA LEU A 40 -8.05 9.03 -8.28
C LEU A 40 -7.67 7.67 -8.90
N PHE A 41 -8.60 7.07 -9.63
CA PHE A 41 -8.35 5.83 -10.38
C PHE A 41 -7.26 6.02 -11.44
N ALA A 42 -7.33 7.09 -12.24
CA ALA A 42 -6.31 7.42 -13.23
C ALA A 42 -4.92 7.63 -12.59
N LYS A 43 -4.84 8.37 -11.47
CA LYS A 43 -3.60 8.55 -10.71
C LYS A 43 -3.05 7.22 -10.16
N GLN A 44 -3.93 6.32 -9.72
CA GLN A 44 -3.51 5.01 -9.21
C GLN A 44 -2.97 4.11 -10.33
N VAL A 45 -3.59 4.14 -11.51
CA VAL A 45 -3.12 3.43 -12.71
C VAL A 45 -1.78 4.00 -13.18
N GLN A 46 -1.64 5.33 -13.22
CA GLN A 46 -0.39 6.00 -13.58
C GLN A 46 0.76 5.59 -12.63
N LYS A 47 0.52 5.59 -11.31
CA LYS A 47 1.51 5.12 -10.33
C LYS A 47 1.90 3.66 -10.53
N LYS A 48 0.94 2.78 -10.81
CA LYS A 48 1.23 1.37 -11.11
C LYS A 48 2.14 1.23 -12.34
N PHE A 49 1.90 2.01 -13.38
CA PHE A 49 2.69 2.00 -14.60
C PHE A 49 4.12 2.52 -14.36
N SER A 50 4.26 3.67 -13.69
CA SER A 50 5.57 4.22 -13.31
C SER A 50 6.40 3.24 -12.48
N ARG A 51 5.78 2.56 -11.50
CA ARG A 51 6.46 1.52 -10.70
C ARG A 51 6.95 0.34 -11.52
N ALA A 52 6.13 -0.12 -12.47
CA ALA A 52 6.51 -1.23 -13.33
C ALA A 52 7.69 -0.85 -14.23
N GLN A 53 7.67 0.36 -14.79
CA GLN A 53 8.76 0.91 -15.58
C GLN A 53 10.07 1.00 -14.78
N GLU A 54 10.02 1.57 -13.57
CA GLU A 54 11.19 1.73 -12.70
C GLU A 54 11.82 0.38 -12.35
N LYS A 55 11.02 -0.60 -11.92
CA LYS A 55 11.50 -1.96 -11.63
C LYS A 55 12.20 -2.61 -12.82
N VAL A 56 11.71 -2.39 -14.04
CA VAL A 56 12.34 -2.92 -15.25
C VAL A 56 13.67 -2.21 -15.51
N LEU A 57 13.75 -0.89 -15.34
CA LEU A 57 14.99 -0.13 -15.52
C LEU A 57 16.06 -0.52 -14.51
N GLN A 58 15.68 -0.72 -13.25
CA GLN A 58 16.58 -1.20 -12.19
C GLN A 58 17.12 -2.60 -12.51
N LYS A 59 16.24 -3.54 -12.90
CA LYS A 59 16.65 -4.90 -13.32
C LYS A 59 17.55 -4.92 -14.56
N LEU A 60 17.43 -3.92 -15.43
CA LEU A 60 18.29 -3.76 -16.60
C LEU A 60 19.59 -2.99 -16.30
N GLY A 61 19.83 -2.60 -15.04
CA GLY A 61 20.99 -1.81 -14.63
C GLY A 61 21.00 -0.37 -15.15
N LYS A 62 19.85 0.11 -15.65
CA LYS A 62 19.69 1.46 -16.23
C LYS A 62 19.27 2.51 -15.21
N ALA A 63 18.96 2.08 -13.99
CA ALA A 63 18.54 2.90 -12.87
C ALA A 63 19.16 2.35 -11.58
N VAL A 64 19.68 3.22 -10.72
CA VAL A 64 20.28 2.82 -9.43
C VAL A 64 19.17 2.64 -8.41
N GLU A 65 19.02 1.40 -7.93
CA GLU A 65 18.11 1.03 -6.84
C GLU A 65 18.73 1.36 -5.49
N THR A 66 17.92 1.89 -4.58
CA THR A 66 18.32 2.04 -3.18
C THR A 66 18.31 0.67 -2.51
N LYS A 67 19.49 0.18 -2.11
CA LYS A 67 19.61 -1.04 -1.31
C LYS A 67 19.50 -0.72 0.17
N ASP A 68 18.66 -1.46 0.89
CA ASP A 68 18.54 -1.37 2.34
C ASP A 68 18.81 -2.74 2.96
N GLU A 69 20.11 -3.07 3.08
CA GLU A 69 20.58 -4.38 3.57
C GLU A 69 20.10 -4.65 5.01
N ARG A 70 19.97 -3.61 5.83
CA ARG A 70 19.47 -3.72 7.22
C ARG A 70 17.98 -4.11 7.24
N PHE A 71 17.17 -3.50 6.37
CA PHE A 71 15.77 -3.86 6.24
C PHE A 71 15.62 -5.26 5.64
N GLU A 72 16.41 -5.62 4.63
CA GLU A 72 16.38 -6.95 4.01
C GLU A 72 16.67 -8.07 5.02
N GLN A 73 17.68 -7.87 5.88
CA GLN A 73 17.98 -8.81 6.96
C GLN A 73 16.80 -8.93 7.95
N SER A 74 16.20 -7.80 8.33
CA SER A 74 15.05 -7.78 9.25
C SER A 74 13.82 -8.46 8.65
N ALA A 75 13.56 -8.25 7.35
CA ALA A 75 12.49 -8.89 6.61
C ALA A 75 12.73 -10.40 6.43
N ASN A 76 13.98 -10.83 6.23
CA ASN A 76 14.33 -12.24 6.15
C ASN A 76 14.05 -12.96 7.48
N ASN A 77 14.48 -12.37 8.60
CA ASN A 77 14.19 -12.88 9.95
C ASN A 77 12.67 -12.99 10.19
N PHE A 78 11.89 -11.99 9.76
CA PHE A 78 10.43 -12.00 9.84
C PHE A 78 9.81 -13.19 9.07
N TYR A 79 10.23 -13.44 7.82
CA TYR A 79 9.69 -14.55 7.03
C TYR A 79 10.11 -15.92 7.56
N HIS A 80 11.32 -16.04 8.12
CA HIS A 80 11.73 -17.25 8.83
C HIS A 80 10.86 -17.49 10.07
N GLN A 81 10.65 -16.47 10.91
CA GLN A 81 9.81 -16.59 12.11
C GLN A 81 8.36 -16.95 11.75
N GLN A 82 7.81 -16.40 10.67
CA GLN A 82 6.47 -16.73 10.19
C GLN A 82 6.34 -18.23 9.87
N LEU A 83 7.27 -18.80 9.09
CA LEU A 83 7.20 -20.19 8.63
C LEU A 83 7.20 -21.20 9.79
N TYR A 84 8.12 -21.05 10.74
CA TYR A 84 8.24 -21.98 11.88
C TYR A 84 7.04 -21.94 12.84
N LYS A 85 6.28 -20.84 12.86
CA LYS A 85 5.24 -20.61 13.86
C LYS A 85 3.83 -20.81 13.32
N THR A 86 3.65 -20.78 11.99
CA THR A 86 2.38 -21.12 11.33
C THR A 86 2.16 -22.62 11.16
N GLU A 87 3.21 -23.44 11.18
CA GLU A 87 3.05 -24.89 11.27
C GLU A 87 2.67 -25.25 12.71
N SER A 88 1.37 -25.44 12.96
CA SER A 88 0.92 -25.89 14.28
C SER A 88 1.34 -27.35 14.48
N PHE A 89 2.44 -27.53 15.20
CA PHE A 89 2.95 -28.84 15.64
C PHE A 89 1.83 -29.77 16.15
N LEU A 90 0.83 -29.19 16.81
CA LEU A 90 -0.34 -29.91 17.35
C LEU A 90 -1.20 -30.54 16.26
N SER A 91 -1.56 -29.79 15.20
CA SER A 91 -2.34 -30.33 14.09
C SER A 91 -1.61 -31.46 13.38
N VAL A 92 -0.29 -31.32 13.20
CA VAL A 92 0.54 -32.38 12.61
C VAL A 92 0.58 -33.62 13.51
N MET A 93 0.68 -33.45 14.83
CA MET A 93 0.73 -34.56 15.79
C MET A 93 -0.60 -35.30 15.92
N HIS A 94 -1.72 -34.58 16.01
CA HIS A 94 -3.06 -35.18 16.08
C HIS A 94 -3.38 -35.96 14.81
N GLU A 95 -3.19 -35.35 13.64
CA GLU A 95 -3.39 -36.01 12.34
C GLU A 95 -2.50 -37.26 12.17
N SER A 96 -1.25 -37.20 12.65
CA SER A 96 -0.35 -38.36 12.60
C SER A 96 -0.82 -39.50 13.51
N SER A 97 -1.25 -39.18 14.74
CA SER A 97 -1.77 -40.17 15.71
C SER A 97 -3.04 -40.85 15.18
N LYS A 98 -3.93 -40.05 14.58
CA LYS A 98 -5.16 -40.53 13.97
C LYS A 98 -4.88 -41.47 12.82
N ARG A 99 -4.00 -41.08 11.90
CA ARG A 99 -3.64 -41.91 10.73
C ARG A 99 -3.02 -43.26 11.11
N VAL A 100 -2.22 -43.31 12.17
CA VAL A 100 -1.69 -44.59 12.72
C VAL A 100 -2.83 -45.45 13.26
N SER A 101 -3.76 -44.85 14.00
CA SER A 101 -4.89 -45.54 14.61
C SER A 101 -5.91 -46.05 13.58
N GLU A 102 -6.15 -45.28 12.50
CA GLU A 102 -6.96 -45.69 11.34
C GLU A 102 -6.30 -46.87 10.62
N THR A 103 -4.99 -46.78 10.32
CA THR A 103 -4.26 -47.87 9.67
C THR A 103 -4.29 -49.14 10.52
N LEU A 104 -4.15 -49.01 11.84
CA LEU A 104 -4.19 -50.14 12.75
C LEU A 104 -5.58 -50.81 12.76
N GLN A 105 -6.66 -50.04 12.80
CA GLN A 105 -8.02 -50.59 12.71
C GLN A 105 -8.30 -51.28 11.38
N GLU A 106 -7.80 -50.72 10.26
CA GLU A 106 -7.99 -51.32 8.93
C GLU A 106 -7.33 -52.69 8.80
N ILE A 107 -6.15 -52.89 9.41
CA ILE A 107 -5.41 -54.15 9.32
C ILE A 107 -5.78 -55.15 10.42
N TYR A 108 -6.49 -54.72 11.47
CA TYR A 108 -6.87 -55.56 12.59
C TYR A 108 -8.18 -56.29 12.29
N SER A 109 -8.11 -57.60 12.06
CA SER A 109 -9.29 -58.41 11.77
C SER A 109 -10.30 -58.36 12.93
N SER A 110 -11.59 -58.32 12.60
CA SER A 110 -12.68 -58.38 13.60
C SER A 110 -12.76 -59.72 14.33
N GLU A 111 -12.12 -60.76 13.80
CA GLU A 111 -12.04 -62.08 14.43
C GLU A 111 -10.88 -62.20 15.43
N TRP A 112 -10.00 -61.20 15.51
CA TRP A 112 -8.87 -61.22 16.42
C TRP A 112 -9.29 -60.80 17.83
N GLU A 113 -8.71 -61.49 18.82
CA GLU A 113 -8.91 -61.17 20.23
C GLU A 113 -8.48 -59.73 20.52
N GLY A 114 -9.31 -58.94 21.20
CA GLY A 114 -9.02 -57.54 21.51
C GLY A 114 -9.48 -56.53 20.46
N HIS A 115 -10.22 -56.93 19.42
CA HIS A 115 -10.78 -56.00 18.43
C HIS A 115 -11.67 -54.91 19.06
N GLU A 116 -12.63 -55.29 19.93
CA GLU A 116 -13.49 -54.33 20.64
C GLU A 116 -12.69 -53.43 21.60
N GLU A 117 -11.63 -53.96 22.22
CA GLU A 117 -10.74 -53.19 23.11
C GLU A 117 -9.92 -52.18 22.32
N LEU A 118 -9.45 -52.54 21.11
CA LEU A 118 -8.77 -51.65 20.19
C LEU A 118 -9.68 -50.50 19.74
N GLU A 119 -10.92 -50.79 19.35
CA GLU A 119 -11.91 -49.73 19.00
C GLU A 119 -12.11 -48.77 20.17
N ALA A 120 -12.25 -49.28 21.40
CA ALA A 120 -12.39 -48.45 22.59
C ALA A 120 -11.13 -47.61 22.87
N ILE A 121 -9.93 -48.16 22.68
CA ILE A 121 -8.66 -47.42 22.83
C ILE A 121 -8.57 -46.29 21.81
N VAL A 122 -8.91 -46.55 20.54
CA VAL A 122 -8.87 -45.53 19.49
C VAL A 122 -9.89 -44.43 19.77
N GLY A 123 -11.14 -44.79 20.09
CA GLY A 123 -12.17 -43.80 20.44
C GLY A 123 -11.80 -42.94 21.64
N ASN A 124 -11.20 -43.54 22.68
CA ASN A 124 -10.70 -42.77 23.83
C ASN A 124 -9.50 -41.89 23.47
N ASN A 125 -8.62 -42.33 22.57
CA ASN A 125 -7.50 -41.51 22.10
C ASN A 125 -7.98 -40.27 21.35
N ASP A 126 -8.99 -40.42 20.49
CA ASP A 126 -9.60 -39.31 19.74
C ASP A 126 -10.24 -38.30 20.71
N LEU A 127 -11.03 -38.77 21.68
CA LEU A 127 -11.64 -37.91 22.71
C LEU A 127 -10.59 -37.16 23.57
N LEU A 128 -9.48 -37.82 23.90
CA LEU A 128 -8.37 -37.17 24.64
C LEU A 128 -7.67 -36.11 23.79
N TRP A 129 -7.53 -36.34 22.47
CA TRP A 129 -7.01 -35.33 21.56
C TRP A 129 -7.95 -34.14 21.43
N GLU A 130 -9.24 -34.36 21.26
CA GLU A 130 -10.26 -33.30 21.19
C GLU A 130 -10.27 -32.44 22.47
N ASP A 131 -10.29 -33.06 23.65
CA ASP A 131 -10.23 -32.34 24.94
C ASP A 131 -8.91 -31.57 25.13
N TYR A 132 -7.79 -32.15 24.67
CA TYR A 132 -6.49 -31.48 24.71
C TYR A 132 -6.41 -30.28 23.76
N GLU A 133 -6.94 -30.43 22.54
CA GLU A 133 -7.05 -29.34 21.57
C GLU A 133 -7.95 -28.22 22.08
N GLU A 134 -9.10 -28.54 22.67
CA GLU A 134 -10.03 -27.55 23.24
C GLU A 134 -9.38 -26.78 24.40
N LYS A 135 -8.71 -27.47 25.32
CA LYS A 135 -8.00 -26.83 26.44
C LYS A 135 -6.85 -25.94 25.97
N LEU A 136 -6.09 -26.39 24.98
CA LEU A 136 -5.03 -25.57 24.37
C LEU A 136 -5.60 -24.39 23.60
N ALA A 137 -6.74 -24.58 22.93
CA ALA A 137 -7.47 -23.52 22.23
C ALA A 137 -7.84 -22.39 23.19
N ASP A 138 -8.44 -22.74 24.33
CA ASP A 138 -8.90 -21.80 25.35
C ASP A 138 -7.72 -21.13 26.10
N GLN A 139 -6.67 -21.88 26.42
CA GLN A 139 -5.57 -21.39 27.28
C GLN A 139 -4.44 -20.68 26.55
N ALA A 140 -4.12 -21.07 25.31
CA ALA A 140 -2.90 -20.64 24.61
C ALA A 140 -3.16 -20.15 23.19
N LEU A 141 -4.11 -20.75 22.48
CA LEU A 141 -4.31 -20.50 21.05
C LEU A 141 -4.77 -19.08 20.77
N ARG A 142 -5.67 -18.50 21.58
CA ARG A 142 -6.08 -17.10 21.41
C ARG A 142 -4.91 -16.11 21.47
N THR A 143 -3.94 -16.36 22.34
CA THR A 143 -2.70 -15.55 22.43
C THR A 143 -1.83 -15.76 21.19
N MET A 144 -1.73 -17.01 20.73
CA MET A 144 -0.97 -17.37 19.53
C MET A 144 -1.61 -16.84 18.24
N GLU A 145 -2.93 -16.89 18.09
CA GLU A 145 -3.69 -16.34 16.96
C GLU A 145 -3.50 -14.84 16.86
N ASN A 146 -3.60 -14.11 17.98
CA ASN A 146 -3.34 -12.67 18.00
C ASN A 146 -1.91 -12.35 17.57
N TYR A 147 -0.93 -13.15 17.98
CA TYR A 147 0.45 -13.02 17.56
C TYR A 147 0.66 -13.34 16.07
N VAL A 148 0.10 -14.44 15.58
CA VAL A 148 0.16 -14.84 14.16
C VAL A 148 -0.54 -13.81 13.28
N ALA A 149 -1.64 -13.22 13.74
CA ALA A 149 -2.37 -12.16 13.02
C ALA A 149 -1.51 -10.92 12.78
N GLN A 150 -0.57 -10.58 13.68
CA GLN A 150 0.36 -9.46 13.49
C GLN A 150 1.24 -9.63 12.25
N PHE A 151 1.57 -10.86 11.86
CA PHE A 151 2.36 -11.11 10.65
C PHE A 151 1.61 -10.68 9.39
N SER A 152 0.29 -10.87 9.31
CA SER A 152 -0.48 -10.46 8.14
C SER A 152 -0.43 -8.95 7.95
N GLU A 153 -0.66 -8.19 9.02
CA GLU A 153 -0.60 -6.73 9.02
C GLU A 153 0.80 -6.21 8.66
N ILE A 154 1.84 -6.74 9.31
CA ILE A 154 3.23 -6.34 9.08
C ILE A 154 3.66 -6.70 7.65
N LYS A 155 3.27 -7.86 7.12
CA LYS A 155 3.56 -8.27 5.74
C LYS A 155 2.95 -7.29 4.72
N GLU A 156 1.73 -6.82 4.96
CA GLU A 156 1.11 -5.80 4.10
C GLU A 156 1.89 -4.47 4.14
N ARG A 157 2.38 -4.08 5.32
CA ARG A 157 3.21 -2.87 5.50
C ARG A 157 4.58 -3.00 4.85
N ILE A 158 5.27 -4.14 4.98
CA ILE A 158 6.51 -4.44 4.23
C ILE A 158 6.26 -4.31 2.72
N ALA A 159 5.18 -4.92 2.21
CA ALA A 159 4.82 -4.82 0.80
C ALA A 159 4.48 -3.38 0.39
N LYS A 160 3.86 -2.59 1.29
CA LYS A 160 3.57 -1.17 1.08
C LYS A 160 4.86 -0.37 1.01
N ARG A 161 5.80 -0.57 1.94
CA ARG A 161 7.14 0.04 1.93
C ARG A 161 7.87 -0.23 0.62
N GLY A 162 7.91 -1.48 0.15
CA GLY A 162 8.52 -1.83 -1.13
C GLY A 162 7.88 -1.10 -2.32
N ARG A 163 6.56 -0.85 -2.31
CA ARG A 163 5.90 -0.01 -3.33
C ARG A 163 6.26 1.48 -3.20
N LYS A 164 6.51 1.97 -1.98
CA LYS A 164 6.89 3.36 -1.72
C LYS A 164 8.34 3.66 -2.04
N LEU A 165 9.23 2.70 -1.84
CA LEU A 165 10.61 2.82 -2.27
C LEU A 165 10.71 3.04 -3.79
N VAL A 166 9.92 2.28 -4.55
CA VAL A 166 9.85 2.46 -6.01
C VAL A 166 9.23 3.80 -6.41
N ASP A 167 8.20 4.28 -5.68
CA ASP A 167 7.65 5.64 -5.91
C ASP A 167 8.72 6.71 -5.66
N TYR A 168 9.53 6.54 -4.62
CA TYR A 168 10.63 7.43 -4.24
C TYR A 168 11.74 7.45 -5.29
N ASP A 169 12.26 6.28 -5.70
CA ASP A 169 13.30 6.19 -6.73
C ASP A 169 12.84 6.81 -8.06
N SER A 170 11.59 6.54 -8.46
CA SER A 170 11.01 7.11 -9.67
C SER A 170 10.91 8.65 -9.61
N ALA A 171 10.50 9.21 -8.46
CA ALA A 171 10.44 10.65 -8.28
C ALA A 171 11.84 11.30 -8.26
N ARG A 172 12.83 10.61 -7.67
CA ARG A 172 14.23 11.03 -7.65
C ARG A 172 14.80 11.15 -9.06
N HIS A 173 14.65 10.10 -9.87
CA HIS A 173 15.15 10.12 -11.25
C HIS A 173 14.39 11.12 -12.11
N HIS A 174 13.09 11.33 -11.86
CA HIS A 174 12.33 12.37 -12.55
C HIS A 174 12.89 13.76 -12.25
N LEU A 175 13.17 14.05 -10.97
CA LEU A 175 13.76 15.31 -10.55
C LEU A 175 15.14 15.51 -11.17
N GLU A 176 16.02 14.49 -11.10
CA GLU A 176 17.35 14.51 -11.73
C GLU A 176 17.26 14.78 -13.25
N ALA A 177 16.32 14.15 -13.95
CA ALA A 177 16.12 14.34 -15.38
C ALA A 177 15.62 15.76 -15.73
N VAL A 178 14.73 16.33 -14.91
CA VAL A 178 14.21 17.70 -15.11
C VAL A 178 15.29 18.74 -14.80
N GLN A 179 16.11 18.53 -13.77
CA GLN A 179 17.22 19.42 -13.41
C GLN A 179 18.35 19.41 -14.46
N ASN A 180 18.62 18.25 -15.06
CA ASN A 180 19.66 18.08 -16.09
C ASN A 180 19.19 18.45 -17.51
N ALA A 181 17.95 18.90 -17.68
CA ALA A 181 17.44 19.29 -18.99
C ALA A 181 18.14 20.55 -19.52
N LYS A 182 18.52 20.54 -20.80
CA LYS A 182 19.21 21.67 -21.47
C LYS A 182 18.45 23.00 -21.37
N LYS A 183 17.11 22.93 -21.30
CA LYS A 183 16.23 24.09 -21.07
C LYS A 183 15.63 23.95 -19.69
N LYS A 184 15.97 24.86 -18.78
CA LYS A 184 15.38 24.92 -17.45
C LYS A 184 13.95 25.45 -17.54
N ASP A 185 13.05 24.71 -16.90
CA ASP A 185 11.64 25.07 -16.73
C ASP A 185 11.36 25.08 -15.23
N GLU A 186 11.38 26.27 -14.63
CA GLU A 186 11.28 26.44 -13.18
C GLU A 186 9.96 25.89 -12.62
N ALA A 187 8.85 26.01 -13.36
CA ALA A 187 7.57 25.48 -12.95
C ALA A 187 7.57 23.94 -12.95
N LYS A 188 8.21 23.33 -13.95
CA LYS A 188 8.38 21.87 -14.02
C LYS A 188 9.32 21.35 -12.94
N THR A 189 10.41 22.06 -12.65
CA THR A 189 11.35 21.72 -11.58
C THR A 189 10.68 21.79 -10.21
N ALA A 190 9.99 22.89 -9.89
CA ALA A 190 9.29 23.05 -8.62
C ALA A 190 8.26 21.94 -8.37
N LYS A 191 7.54 21.53 -9.43
CA LYS A 191 6.59 20.42 -9.34
C LYS A 191 7.29 19.07 -9.09
N ALA A 192 8.40 18.80 -9.77
CA ALA A 192 9.16 17.57 -9.55
C ALA A 192 9.75 17.50 -8.13
N GLU A 193 10.17 18.63 -7.56
CA GLU A 193 10.63 18.74 -6.17
C GLU A 193 9.50 18.45 -5.17
N GLU A 194 8.30 19.00 -5.39
CA GLU A 194 7.14 18.70 -4.55
C GLU A 194 6.79 17.19 -4.58
N GLU A 195 6.78 16.59 -5.77
CA GLU A 195 6.51 15.16 -5.94
C GLU A 195 7.58 14.28 -5.28
N PHE A 196 8.86 14.66 -5.39
CA PHE A 196 9.98 14.00 -4.72
C PHE A 196 9.86 14.07 -3.19
N ASN A 197 9.71 15.26 -2.62
CA ASN A 197 9.59 15.46 -1.18
C ASN A 197 8.43 14.65 -0.59
N LYS A 198 7.29 14.63 -1.29
CA LYS A 198 6.12 13.85 -0.88
C LYS A 198 6.38 12.33 -0.93
N ALA A 199 7.07 11.85 -1.95
CA ALA A 199 7.41 10.43 -2.05
C ALA A 199 8.42 10.02 -0.97
N GLN A 200 9.39 10.89 -0.68
CA GLN A 200 10.39 10.71 0.37
C GLN A 200 9.74 10.59 1.74
N THR A 201 8.94 11.57 2.18
CA THR A 201 8.28 11.54 3.49
C THR A 201 7.46 10.26 3.69
N VAL A 202 6.62 9.91 2.71
CA VAL A 202 5.76 8.71 2.82
C VAL A 202 6.58 7.41 2.87
N PHE A 203 7.72 7.35 2.20
CA PHE A 203 8.61 6.20 2.26
C PHE A 203 9.35 6.14 3.61
N GLU A 204 9.94 7.26 4.05
CA GLU A 204 10.73 7.36 5.27
C GLU A 204 9.89 7.08 6.52
N ASP A 205 8.66 7.63 6.61
CA ASP A 205 7.74 7.35 7.72
C ASP A 205 7.48 5.84 7.86
N LEU A 206 7.08 5.19 6.76
CA LEU A 206 6.82 3.74 6.74
C LEU A 206 8.09 2.92 6.98
N ASN A 207 9.24 3.40 6.51
CA ASN A 207 10.51 2.74 6.68
C ASN A 207 10.93 2.75 8.16
N GLN A 208 10.82 3.91 8.81
CA GLN A 208 11.22 4.10 10.19
C GLN A 208 10.34 3.27 11.13
N GLU A 209 9.02 3.31 10.96
CA GLU A 209 8.09 2.48 11.74
C GLU A 209 8.46 0.98 11.64
N LEU A 210 8.68 0.47 10.43
CA LEU A 210 9.03 -0.94 10.25
C LEU A 210 10.42 -1.29 10.79
N LEU A 211 11.39 -0.38 10.74
CA LEU A 211 12.71 -0.58 11.33
C LEU A 211 12.68 -0.63 12.86
N GLU A 212 11.69 0.01 13.49
CA GLU A 212 11.46 -0.06 14.93
C GLU A 212 10.67 -1.32 15.33
N GLU A 213 9.64 -1.68 14.56
CA GLU A 213 8.75 -2.78 14.89
C GLU A 213 9.30 -4.17 14.57
N LEU A 214 9.97 -4.35 13.42
CA LEU A 214 10.45 -5.68 13.00
C LEU A 214 11.42 -6.33 14.00
N PRO A 215 12.40 -5.60 14.60
CA PRO A 215 13.24 -6.16 15.64
C PRO A 215 12.48 -6.51 16.92
N VAL A 216 11.44 -5.76 17.27
CA VAL A 216 10.62 -6.01 18.45
C VAL A 216 9.78 -7.28 18.28
N LEU A 217 9.20 -7.50 17.10
CA LEU A 217 8.45 -8.74 16.79
C LEU A 217 9.33 -9.99 16.81
N TYR A 218 10.61 -9.84 16.46
CA TYR A 218 11.55 -10.95 16.38
C TYR A 218 12.03 -11.46 17.75
N ASN A 219 12.05 -10.61 18.77
CA ASN A 219 12.46 -10.97 20.14
C ASN A 219 11.35 -11.71 20.90
#